data_AF-A0A2K0WUJ9-F1
#
_entry.id   AF-A0A2K0WUJ9-F1
#
_cell.length_a   1.000
_cell.length_b   1.000
_cell.length_c   1.000
_cell.angle_alpha   90.00
_cell.angle_beta   90.00
_cell.angle_gamma   90.00
#
_symmetry.space_group_name_H-M   'P 1'
#
loop_
_entity.id
_entity.type
_entity.pdbx_description
1 polymer ?
#
loop_
_entity_poly.entity_id
_entity_poly.type
_entity_poly.pdbx_seq_one_letter_code
_entity_poly.pdbx_strand_id
1 'polypeptide(L)'
;MSRKPPQPPPSFTTTPSAILSQTSSLISSTTALEDNLSSTLTRSTATFSSLLTPMLNDDHAVSKQTLIIRLFSSVSEDKDLRDASRTAEEMLLKANSEALMRRDIAALVKAVYEKHQRGEEKLGEEDAYTLFKTHRAYQNTGAGIEDEDVREKYKAAVQERNEVLVAARKTISESDEGIFFTREQLNGVPASILDAMKTNDDGLLKATFKKGHMISIMKHATSAQTRKAYNIAKESRFPENVTRLERAVELRNSTARMLGFKTHAELKMQDKMAKSVESVMEMLNKLRTELKPLADEEMKTLFEIKKAYIRDNGTDEDGDDVKRLNAWDWAFYARILEKERYSVDSLLISEYFEVNHSLKGMLKIFEEIFGMVFIPTDAPVWQKDVTIYEAWNAEDQGGEFLGYLYLDLYAREGKYAGAHSSLIQPVSPPSPTNGVIY
;
A
#
# COMPACT_ATOMS: atom_id res chain seq x y z
N MET A 1 -1.05 38.37 13.35
CA MET A 1 0.14 38.49 12.47
C MET A 1 -0.03 37.47 11.35
N SER A 2 0.35 37.78 10.11
CA SER A 2 0.30 36.78 9.03
C SER A 2 1.29 35.67 9.35
N ARG A 3 0.79 34.43 9.52
CA ARG A 3 1.66 33.25 9.64
C ARG A 3 2.48 33.15 8.33
N LYS A 4 3.78 32.85 8.44
CA LYS A 4 4.67 32.71 7.28
C LYS A 4 5.41 31.39 7.40
N PRO A 5 5.22 30.44 6.46
CA PRO A 5 5.90 29.15 6.52
C PRO A 5 7.42 29.31 6.65
N PRO A 6 8.09 28.53 7.52
CA PRO A 6 9.54 28.56 7.69
C PRO A 6 10.29 27.92 6.50
N GLN A 7 9.59 27.15 5.66
CA GLN A 7 10.13 26.51 4.46
C GLN A 7 9.22 26.77 3.25
N PRO A 8 9.79 26.96 2.05
CA PRO A 8 8.99 27.11 0.84
C PRO A 8 8.25 25.81 0.51
N PRO A 9 7.13 25.88 -0.22
CA PRO A 9 6.48 24.68 -0.76
C PRO A 9 7.38 23.98 -1.78
N PRO A 10 7.22 22.66 -1.96
CA PRO A 10 7.88 21.91 -3.04
C PRO A 10 7.65 22.53 -4.42
N SER A 11 8.65 22.42 -5.30
CA SER A 11 8.50 22.76 -6.72
C SER A 11 8.15 21.52 -7.54
N PHE A 12 7.20 21.67 -8.46
CA PHE A 12 6.77 20.62 -9.38
C PHE A 12 7.18 20.88 -10.84
N THR A 13 8.00 21.91 -11.08
CA THR A 13 8.48 22.22 -12.45
C THR A 13 9.71 21.39 -12.78
N THR A 14 9.60 20.48 -13.74
CA THR A 14 10.72 19.66 -14.22
C THR A 14 10.45 19.15 -15.64
N THR A 15 11.41 18.46 -16.24
CA THR A 15 11.29 17.79 -17.53
C THR A 15 11.61 16.30 -17.41
N PRO A 16 11.15 15.45 -18.36
CA PRO A 16 11.50 14.03 -18.36
C PRO A 16 13.01 13.77 -18.30
N SER A 17 13.81 14.53 -19.06
CA SER A 17 15.27 14.41 -19.07
C SER A 17 15.92 14.87 -17.76
N ALA A 18 15.38 15.93 -17.13
CA ALA A 18 15.86 16.42 -15.85
C ALA A 18 15.64 15.38 -14.73
N ILE A 19 14.47 14.72 -14.68
CA ILE A 19 14.19 13.64 -13.72
C ILE A 19 15.24 12.54 -13.81
N LEU A 20 15.54 12.06 -15.03
CA LEU A 20 16.47 10.96 -15.23
C LEU A 20 17.90 11.37 -14.86
N SER A 21 18.34 12.54 -15.31
CA SER A 21 19.68 13.06 -15.00
C SER A 21 19.87 13.30 -13.49
N GLN A 22 18.86 13.85 -12.82
CA GLN A 22 18.88 14.08 -11.38
C GLN A 22 18.94 12.75 -10.63
N THR A 23 18.15 11.77 -11.06
CA THR A 23 18.16 10.41 -10.48
C THR A 23 19.54 9.77 -10.58
N SER A 24 20.18 9.80 -11.75
CA SER A 24 21.55 9.30 -11.94
C SER A 24 22.55 10.02 -11.02
N SER A 25 22.43 11.35 -10.88
CA SER A 25 23.31 12.13 -10.01
C SER A 25 23.15 11.76 -8.53
N LEU A 26 21.90 11.57 -8.07
CA LEU A 26 21.61 11.18 -6.69
C LEU A 26 22.18 9.79 -6.38
N ILE A 27 21.93 8.81 -7.25
CA ILE A 27 22.49 7.46 -7.12
C ILE A 27 24.02 7.52 -7.04
N SER A 28 24.66 8.25 -7.95
CA SER A 28 26.12 8.36 -7.98
C SER A 28 26.68 9.01 -6.71
N SER A 29 26.00 10.03 -6.17
CA SER A 29 26.38 10.70 -4.92
C SER A 29 26.29 9.76 -3.72
N THR A 30 25.17 9.05 -3.56
CA THR A 30 24.98 8.09 -2.47
C THR A 30 25.99 6.95 -2.56
N THR A 31 26.25 6.41 -3.76
CA THR A 31 27.26 5.36 -3.96
C THR A 31 28.67 5.87 -3.58
N ALA A 32 29.04 7.08 -4.00
CA ALA A 32 30.34 7.66 -3.66
C ALA A 32 30.51 7.89 -2.15
N LEU A 33 29.44 8.27 -1.45
CA LEU A 33 29.44 8.37 0.01
C LEU A 33 29.71 7.00 0.66
N GLU A 34 28.99 5.97 0.26
CA GLU A 34 29.21 4.62 0.81
C GLU A 34 30.61 4.08 0.48
N ASP A 35 31.14 4.35 -0.72
CA ASP A 35 32.52 3.99 -1.09
C ASP A 35 33.56 4.70 -0.21
N ASN A 36 33.32 5.97 0.11
CA ASN A 36 34.17 6.69 1.05
C ASN A 36 34.08 6.11 2.47
N LEU A 37 32.87 5.83 2.96
CA LEU A 37 32.67 5.27 4.30
C LEU A 37 33.32 3.88 4.44
N SER A 38 33.14 3.01 3.45
CA SER A 38 33.71 1.65 3.44
C SER A 38 35.24 1.63 3.32
N SER A 39 35.84 2.61 2.64
CA SER A 39 37.30 2.69 2.49
C SER A 39 38.00 3.37 3.68
N THR A 40 37.30 4.23 4.43
CA THR A 40 37.87 5.00 5.54
C THR A 40 37.63 4.36 6.91
N LEU A 41 36.51 3.65 7.07
CA LEU A 41 36.12 3.02 8.33
C LEU A 41 36.51 1.55 8.39
N THR A 42 36.77 1.09 9.60
CA THR A 42 36.98 -0.33 9.92
C THR A 42 35.94 -0.78 10.94
N ARG A 43 35.77 -2.08 11.14
CA ARG A 43 34.84 -2.62 12.16
C ARG A 43 35.15 -2.07 13.57
N SER A 44 36.44 -1.82 13.88
CA SER A 44 36.85 -1.27 15.17
C SER A 44 36.60 0.23 15.29
N THR A 45 36.69 1.00 14.19
CA THR A 45 36.55 2.47 14.20
C THR A 45 35.13 2.97 13.89
N ALA A 46 34.29 2.17 13.24
CA ALA A 46 32.92 2.53 12.92
C ALA A 46 32.07 2.76 14.18
N THR A 47 31.33 3.86 14.21
CA THR A 47 30.35 4.25 15.23
C THR A 47 29.06 4.68 14.52
N PHE A 48 27.96 4.84 15.26
CA PHE A 48 26.73 5.40 14.73
C PHE A 48 26.98 6.78 14.12
N SER A 49 27.72 7.64 14.82
CA SER A 49 28.03 9.00 14.36
C SER A 49 28.92 9.01 13.11
N SER A 50 29.89 8.11 12.99
CA SER A 50 30.81 8.09 11.85
C SER A 50 30.25 7.38 10.62
N LEU A 51 29.29 6.46 10.79
CA LEU A 51 28.74 5.63 9.71
C LEU A 51 27.27 5.96 9.41
N LEU A 52 26.37 5.81 10.39
CA LEU A 52 24.94 5.95 10.17
C LEU A 52 24.53 7.42 10.01
N THR A 53 25.09 8.36 10.77
CA THR A 53 24.72 9.78 10.65
C THR A 53 24.98 10.33 9.24
N PRO A 54 26.14 10.11 8.58
CA PRO A 54 26.33 10.50 7.19
C PRO A 54 25.31 9.86 6.23
N MET A 55 25.02 8.57 6.39
CA MET A 55 24.03 7.86 5.55
C MET A 55 22.61 8.43 5.75
N LEU A 56 22.21 8.75 6.98
CA LEU A 56 20.90 9.31 7.29
C LEU A 56 20.76 10.75 6.76
N ASN A 57 21.82 11.55 6.85
CA ASN A 57 21.84 12.89 6.29
C ASN A 57 21.72 12.87 4.75
N ASP A 58 22.38 11.91 4.09
CA ASP A 58 22.25 11.68 2.65
C ASP A 58 20.82 11.22 2.29
N ASP A 59 20.27 10.22 2.98
CA ASP A 59 18.90 9.76 2.76
C ASP A 59 17.88 10.89 2.94
N HIS A 60 18.04 11.74 3.95
CA HIS A 60 17.20 12.93 4.12
C HIS A 60 17.33 13.94 2.98
N ALA A 61 18.54 14.16 2.48
CA ALA A 61 18.78 15.07 1.35
C ALA A 61 18.19 14.53 0.04
N VAL A 62 18.41 13.24 -0.23
CA VAL A 62 17.97 12.53 -1.44
C VAL A 62 16.46 12.30 -1.44
N SER A 63 15.86 11.95 -0.29
CA SER A 63 14.43 11.66 -0.17
C SER A 63 13.54 12.81 -0.63
N LYS A 64 13.89 14.06 -0.30
CA LYS A 64 13.15 15.25 -0.76
C LYS A 64 12.98 15.31 -2.28
N GLN A 65 14.01 14.93 -3.02
CA GLN A 65 14.00 14.95 -4.48
C GLN A 65 13.34 13.69 -5.04
N THR A 66 13.67 12.52 -4.49
CA THR A 66 13.15 11.24 -4.98
C THR A 66 11.65 11.07 -4.74
N LEU A 67 11.09 11.65 -3.66
CA LEU A 67 9.65 11.66 -3.42
C LEU A 67 8.89 12.50 -4.45
N ILE A 68 9.42 13.67 -4.84
CA ILE A 68 8.84 14.48 -5.92
C ILE A 68 8.96 13.75 -7.26
N ILE A 69 10.11 13.16 -7.55
CA ILE A 69 10.33 12.34 -8.76
C ILE A 69 9.27 11.23 -8.83
N ARG A 70 9.05 10.51 -7.73
CA ARG A 70 8.03 9.43 -7.61
C ARG A 70 6.60 9.93 -7.76
N LEU A 71 6.29 11.12 -7.27
CA LEU A 71 4.94 11.67 -7.31
C LEU A 71 4.44 11.76 -8.77
N PHE A 72 5.29 12.16 -9.70
CA PHE A 72 4.89 12.38 -11.10
C PHE A 72 4.31 11.15 -11.79
N SER A 73 4.78 9.94 -11.49
CA SER A 73 4.26 8.69 -12.08
C SER A 73 2.78 8.47 -11.82
N SER A 74 2.28 9.09 -10.74
CA SER A 74 0.94 8.93 -10.19
C SER A 74 0.03 10.14 -10.38
N VAL A 75 0.57 11.33 -10.69
CA VAL A 75 -0.22 12.57 -10.73
C VAL A 75 -0.08 13.39 -12.01
N SER A 76 1.01 13.23 -12.77
CA SER A 76 1.26 14.08 -13.95
C SER A 76 0.23 13.83 -15.05
N GLU A 77 -0.25 14.88 -15.71
CA GLU A 77 -1.05 14.78 -16.95
C GLU A 77 -0.16 14.46 -18.17
N ASP A 78 1.12 14.83 -18.13
CA ASP A 78 2.12 14.51 -19.15
C ASP A 78 2.56 13.04 -19.05
N LYS A 79 2.33 12.27 -20.11
CA LYS A 79 2.70 10.86 -20.23
C LYS A 79 4.21 10.64 -20.19
N ASP A 80 4.98 11.47 -20.89
CA ASP A 80 6.44 11.30 -20.97
C ASP A 80 7.08 11.59 -19.61
N LEU A 81 6.51 12.53 -18.85
CA LEU A 81 6.92 12.78 -17.47
C LEU A 81 6.57 11.61 -16.54
N ARG A 82 5.38 11.00 -16.70
CA ARG A 82 5.01 9.79 -15.95
C ARG A 82 5.97 8.63 -16.25
N ASP A 83 6.31 8.43 -17.52
CA ASP A 83 7.19 7.33 -17.93
C ASP A 83 8.62 7.54 -17.44
N ALA A 84 9.17 8.76 -17.55
CA ALA A 84 10.48 9.09 -16.98
C ALA A 84 10.52 8.92 -15.45
N SER A 85 9.44 9.29 -14.76
CA SER A 85 9.29 9.06 -13.32
C SER A 85 9.31 7.58 -12.97
N ARG A 86 8.60 6.71 -13.72
CA ARG A 86 8.64 5.25 -13.53
C ARG A 86 10.03 4.67 -13.78
N THR A 87 10.71 5.11 -14.83
CA THR A 87 12.10 4.69 -15.09
C THR A 87 13.04 5.13 -13.97
N ALA A 88 12.89 6.35 -13.45
CA ALA A 88 13.65 6.82 -12.30
C ALA A 88 13.37 5.99 -11.04
N GLU A 89 12.11 5.61 -10.79
CA GLU A 89 11.75 4.70 -9.71
C GLU A 89 12.45 3.34 -9.82
N GLU A 90 12.48 2.76 -11.02
CA GLU A 90 13.19 1.50 -11.29
C GLU A 90 14.71 1.64 -11.04
N MET A 91 15.31 2.75 -11.48
CA MET A 91 16.73 3.05 -11.23
C MET A 91 17.03 3.14 -9.73
N LEU A 92 16.22 3.88 -8.97
CA LEU A 92 16.38 4.04 -7.53
C LEU A 92 16.18 2.72 -6.78
N LEU A 93 15.18 1.92 -7.16
CA LEU A 93 14.94 0.60 -6.58
C LEU A 93 16.11 -0.35 -6.82
N LYS A 94 16.67 -0.35 -8.03
CA LYS A 94 17.87 -1.13 -8.37
C LYS A 94 19.06 -0.67 -7.53
N ALA A 95 19.37 0.62 -7.52
CA ALA A 95 20.49 1.17 -6.77
C ALA A 95 20.39 0.88 -5.26
N ASN A 96 19.21 1.07 -4.67
CA ASN A 96 18.98 0.75 -3.26
C ASN A 96 19.14 -0.76 -2.97
N SER A 97 18.73 -1.63 -3.89
CA SER A 97 18.92 -3.07 -3.75
C SER A 97 20.40 -3.46 -3.80
N GLU A 98 21.17 -2.85 -4.71
CA GLU A 98 22.62 -3.05 -4.82
C GLU A 98 23.35 -2.52 -3.58
N ALA A 99 22.99 -1.32 -3.10
CA ALA A 99 23.53 -0.73 -1.86
C ALA A 99 23.28 -1.63 -0.66
N LEU A 100 22.07 -2.15 -0.47
CA LEU A 100 21.75 -3.07 0.63
C LEU A 100 22.43 -4.46 0.49
N MET A 101 23.01 -4.80 -0.66
CA MET A 101 23.78 -6.04 -0.87
C MET A 101 25.28 -5.88 -0.60
N ARG A 102 25.75 -4.66 -0.32
CA ARG A 102 27.15 -4.35 0.00
C ARG A 102 27.63 -5.00 1.28
N ARG A 103 28.56 -5.97 1.16
CA ARG A 103 29.12 -6.71 2.30
C ARG A 103 29.99 -5.84 3.20
N ASP A 104 30.72 -4.91 2.61
CA ASP A 104 31.59 -3.97 3.31
C ASP A 104 30.78 -3.06 4.26
N ILE A 105 29.73 -2.41 3.75
CA ILE A 105 28.84 -1.59 4.58
C ILE A 105 28.06 -2.45 5.58
N ALA A 106 27.50 -3.59 5.15
CA ALA A 106 26.79 -4.50 6.06
C ALA A 106 27.66 -4.95 7.24
N ALA A 107 28.95 -5.20 7.01
CA ALA A 107 29.89 -5.58 8.06
C ALA A 107 30.18 -4.42 9.03
N LEU A 108 30.25 -3.18 8.55
CA LEU A 108 30.40 -2.01 9.40
C LEU A 108 29.15 -1.76 10.24
N VAL A 109 27.95 -1.81 9.63
CA VAL A 109 26.67 -1.68 10.35
C VAL A 109 26.51 -2.76 11.41
N LYS A 110 26.83 -4.02 11.08
CA LYS A 110 26.83 -5.13 12.04
C LYS A 110 27.77 -4.85 13.22
N ALA A 111 28.98 -4.32 12.96
CA ALA A 111 29.93 -4.00 14.02
C ALA A 111 29.40 -2.91 14.98
N VAL A 112 28.78 -1.85 14.44
CA VAL A 112 28.13 -0.80 15.25
C VAL A 112 26.97 -1.38 16.07
N TYR A 113 26.14 -2.22 15.44
CA TYR A 113 25.04 -2.91 16.12
C TYR A 113 25.52 -3.78 17.29
N GLU A 114 26.58 -4.58 17.10
CA GLU A 114 27.13 -5.42 18.16
C GLU A 114 27.82 -4.61 19.27
N LYS A 115 28.49 -3.50 18.95
CA LYS A 115 29.04 -2.56 19.96
C LYS A 115 27.94 -2.00 20.85
N HIS A 116 26.83 -1.58 20.24
CA HIS A 116 25.66 -1.12 20.97
C HIS A 116 25.10 -2.21 21.88
N GLN A 117 24.95 -3.45 21.37
CA GLN A 117 24.48 -4.59 22.18
C GLN A 117 25.40 -4.92 23.37
N ARG A 118 26.71 -4.72 23.24
CA ARG A 118 27.69 -4.90 24.34
C ARG A 118 27.77 -3.71 25.29
N GLY A 119 27.06 -2.61 25.02
CA GLY A 119 27.10 -1.39 25.82
C GLY A 119 28.37 -0.54 25.61
N GLU A 120 29.16 -0.83 24.57
CA GLU A 120 30.35 -0.07 24.18
C GLU A 120 29.99 1.25 23.49
N GLU A 121 28.81 1.30 22.88
CA GLU A 121 28.24 2.49 22.24
C GLU A 121 26.81 2.73 22.77
N LYS A 122 26.63 3.82 23.53
CA LYS A 122 25.34 4.19 24.11
C LYS A 122 24.59 5.09 23.15
N LEU A 123 23.44 4.63 22.67
CA LEU A 123 22.58 5.35 21.74
C LEU A 123 21.26 5.72 22.43
N GLY A 124 20.68 6.86 22.03
CA GLY A 124 19.30 7.19 22.37
C GLY A 124 18.31 6.19 21.74
N GLU A 125 17.05 6.22 22.16
CA GLU A 125 16.05 5.25 21.70
C GLU A 125 15.84 5.29 20.18
N GLU A 126 15.79 6.48 19.59
CA GLU A 126 15.60 6.67 18.14
C GLU A 126 16.80 6.17 17.33
N ASP A 127 18.01 6.51 17.75
CA ASP A 127 19.25 6.06 17.10
C ASP A 127 19.41 4.54 17.19
N ALA A 128 19.12 3.96 18.37
CA ALA A 128 19.14 2.51 18.57
C ALA A 128 18.12 1.80 17.69
N TYR A 129 16.91 2.36 17.56
CA TYR A 129 15.87 1.82 16.68
C TYR A 129 16.27 1.92 15.20
N THR A 130 16.83 3.05 14.79
CA THR A 130 17.33 3.27 13.44
C THR A 130 18.45 2.30 13.09
N LEU A 131 19.44 2.15 13.97
CA LEU A 131 20.54 1.18 13.81
C LEU A 131 20.00 -0.25 13.67
N PHE A 132 19.03 -0.63 14.50
CA PHE A 132 18.37 -1.92 14.42
C PHE A 132 17.64 -2.16 13.10
N LYS A 133 16.90 -1.17 12.59
CA LYS A 133 16.21 -1.24 11.30
C LYS A 133 17.21 -1.34 10.14
N THR A 134 18.27 -0.54 10.16
CA THR A 134 19.31 -0.55 9.13
C THR A 134 20.08 -1.86 9.13
N HIS A 135 20.54 -2.35 10.28
CA HIS A 135 21.21 -3.65 10.39
C HIS A 135 20.35 -4.77 9.79
N ARG A 136 19.05 -4.80 10.10
CA ARG A 136 18.13 -5.80 9.55
C ARG A 136 17.90 -5.67 8.06
N ALA A 137 17.85 -4.45 7.52
CA ALA A 137 17.73 -4.24 6.08
C ALA A 137 18.88 -4.97 5.34
N TYR A 138 20.12 -4.81 5.79
CA TYR A 138 21.29 -5.52 5.25
C TYR A 138 21.24 -7.04 5.50
N GLN A 139 20.83 -7.50 6.68
CA GLN A 139 20.71 -8.96 6.91
C GLN A 139 19.68 -9.60 5.98
N ASN A 140 18.56 -8.91 5.74
CA ASN A 140 17.45 -9.42 4.94
C ASN A 140 17.73 -9.51 3.43
N THR A 141 18.81 -8.90 2.93
CA THR A 141 19.28 -9.03 1.54
C THR A 141 20.31 -10.14 1.37
N GLY A 142 20.71 -10.83 2.45
CA GLY A 142 21.78 -11.81 2.43
C GLY A 142 23.18 -11.20 2.40
N ALA A 143 23.34 -9.88 2.60
CA ALA A 143 24.66 -9.25 2.68
C ALA A 143 25.50 -9.77 3.85
N GLY A 144 24.85 -10.28 4.90
CA GLY A 144 25.48 -10.90 6.06
C GLY A 144 25.83 -12.38 5.92
N ILE A 145 25.49 -13.04 4.80
CA ILE A 145 25.85 -14.45 4.56
C ILE A 145 27.36 -14.54 4.29
N GLU A 146 28.10 -15.23 5.14
CA GLU A 146 29.56 -15.35 5.04
C GLU A 146 30.00 -16.40 4.02
N ASP A 147 29.25 -17.50 3.91
CA ASP A 147 29.48 -18.59 2.96
C ASP A 147 29.02 -18.17 1.55
N GLU A 148 29.96 -18.10 0.60
CA GLU A 148 29.68 -17.58 -0.74
C GLU A 148 28.77 -18.53 -1.55
N ASP A 149 28.86 -19.85 -1.35
CA ASP A 149 27.99 -20.81 -2.04
C ASP A 149 26.54 -20.67 -1.56
N VAL A 150 26.34 -20.48 -0.25
CA VAL A 150 25.02 -20.20 0.32
C VAL A 150 24.50 -18.86 -0.16
N ARG A 151 25.36 -17.84 -0.27
CA ARG A 151 24.99 -16.50 -0.75
C ARG A 151 24.56 -16.51 -2.21
N GLU A 152 25.29 -17.20 -3.09
CA GLU A 152 24.92 -17.32 -4.51
C GLU A 152 23.59 -18.09 -4.67
N LYS A 153 23.38 -19.17 -3.91
CA LYS A 153 22.08 -19.86 -3.86
C LYS A 153 20.96 -18.96 -3.36
N TYR A 154 21.23 -18.12 -2.35
CA TYR A 154 20.26 -17.16 -1.82
C TYR A 154 19.88 -16.14 -2.90
N LYS A 155 20.85 -15.54 -3.59
CA LYS A 155 20.58 -14.58 -4.67
C LYS A 155 19.77 -15.19 -5.79
N ALA A 156 20.14 -16.38 -6.26
CA ALA A 156 19.42 -17.10 -7.30
C ALA A 156 17.96 -17.37 -6.89
N ALA A 157 17.75 -17.83 -5.65
CA ALA A 157 16.41 -18.07 -5.12
C ALA A 157 15.58 -16.78 -4.97
N VAL A 158 16.20 -15.66 -4.58
CA VAL A 158 15.55 -14.34 -4.52
C VAL A 158 15.16 -13.85 -5.92
N GLN A 159 16.05 -14.00 -6.89
CA GLN A 159 15.82 -13.62 -8.29
C GLN A 159 14.65 -14.41 -8.87
N GLU A 160 14.69 -15.73 -8.79
CA GLU A 160 13.61 -16.61 -9.26
C GLU A 160 12.28 -16.27 -8.57
N ARG A 161 12.30 -16.03 -7.25
CA ARG A 161 11.09 -15.64 -6.50
C ARG A 161 10.51 -14.35 -7.04
N ASN A 162 11.36 -13.36 -7.33
CA ASN A 162 10.92 -12.08 -7.86
C ASN A 162 10.32 -12.24 -9.27
N GLU A 163 10.94 -13.03 -10.14
CA GLU A 163 10.42 -13.35 -11.48
C GLU A 163 9.04 -14.01 -11.42
N VAL A 164 8.89 -15.04 -10.57
CA VAL A 164 7.61 -15.73 -10.36
C VAL A 164 6.53 -14.78 -9.84
N LEU A 165 6.86 -13.90 -8.89
CA LEU A 165 5.93 -12.91 -8.34
C LEU A 165 5.55 -11.83 -9.36
N VAL A 166 6.50 -11.39 -10.20
CA VAL A 166 6.25 -10.42 -11.28
C VAL A 166 5.33 -11.04 -12.32
N ALA A 167 5.60 -12.27 -12.76
CA ALA A 167 4.74 -12.99 -13.70
C ALA A 167 3.32 -13.17 -13.15
N ALA A 168 3.19 -13.55 -11.87
CA ALA A 168 1.88 -13.69 -11.22
C ALA A 168 1.10 -12.37 -11.16
N ARG A 169 1.78 -11.26 -10.82
CA ARG A 169 1.16 -9.92 -10.81
C ARG A 169 0.78 -9.45 -12.21
N LYS A 170 1.61 -9.73 -13.22
CA LYS A 170 1.35 -9.39 -14.62
C LYS A 170 0.05 -10.04 -15.09
N THR A 171 -0.10 -11.36 -14.91
CA THR A 171 -1.34 -12.09 -15.20
C THR A 171 -2.57 -11.42 -14.57
N ILE A 172 -2.50 -10.99 -13.30
CA ILE A 172 -3.63 -10.37 -12.60
C ILE A 172 -3.95 -8.96 -13.13
N SER A 173 -2.91 -8.15 -13.35
CA SER A 173 -3.04 -6.72 -13.69
C SER A 173 -3.47 -6.49 -15.13
N GLU A 174 -2.95 -7.28 -16.07
CA GLU A 174 -3.26 -7.19 -17.50
C GLU A 174 -4.57 -7.89 -17.87
N SER A 175 -5.17 -8.65 -16.93
CA SER A 175 -6.43 -9.34 -17.17
C SER A 175 -7.58 -8.36 -17.41
N ASP A 176 -8.19 -8.52 -18.58
CA ASP A 176 -9.45 -7.90 -19.00
C ASP A 176 -10.64 -8.88 -18.91
N GLU A 177 -10.41 -10.07 -18.36
CA GLU A 177 -11.34 -11.19 -18.36
C GLU A 177 -12.72 -10.80 -17.81
N GLY A 178 -13.72 -11.45 -18.39
CA GLY A 178 -15.10 -11.37 -17.95
C GLY A 178 -15.89 -12.49 -18.59
N ILE A 179 -17.11 -12.68 -18.09
CA ILE A 179 -18.09 -13.59 -18.68
C ILE A 179 -19.22 -12.78 -19.30
N PHE A 180 -19.92 -13.38 -20.25
CA PHE A 180 -20.96 -12.71 -21.00
C PHE A 180 -22.34 -13.15 -20.51
N PHE A 181 -23.23 -12.18 -20.35
CA PHE A 181 -24.62 -12.39 -19.96
C PHE A 181 -25.56 -11.63 -20.87
N THR A 182 -26.80 -12.11 -20.99
CA THR A 182 -27.88 -11.30 -21.55
C THR A 182 -28.30 -10.21 -20.54
N ARG A 183 -29.00 -9.17 -21.00
CA ARG A 183 -29.52 -8.13 -20.11
C ARG A 183 -30.53 -8.68 -19.11
N GLU A 184 -31.30 -9.69 -19.51
CA GLU A 184 -32.29 -10.38 -18.67
C GLU A 184 -31.62 -11.16 -17.55
N GLN A 185 -30.49 -11.83 -17.81
CA GLN A 185 -29.71 -12.53 -16.78
C GLN A 185 -29.17 -11.54 -15.72
N LEU A 186 -28.89 -10.30 -16.12
CA LEU A 186 -28.43 -9.23 -15.22
C LEU A 186 -29.56 -8.40 -14.60
N ASN A 187 -30.80 -8.91 -14.59
CA ASN A 187 -31.93 -8.21 -13.97
C ASN A 187 -31.63 -7.79 -12.52
N GLY A 188 -32.03 -6.57 -12.15
CA GLY A 188 -31.77 -5.95 -10.86
C GLY A 188 -30.47 -5.12 -10.79
N VAL A 189 -29.49 -5.37 -11.65
CA VAL A 189 -28.29 -4.53 -11.76
C VAL A 189 -28.69 -3.12 -12.27
N PRO A 190 -28.16 -2.02 -11.69
CA PRO A 190 -28.54 -0.67 -12.11
C PRO A 190 -28.31 -0.42 -13.61
N ALA A 191 -29.27 0.21 -14.28
CA ALA A 191 -29.21 0.48 -15.72
C ALA A 191 -27.96 1.27 -16.12
N SER A 192 -27.55 2.25 -15.31
CA SER A 192 -26.32 3.03 -15.54
C SER A 192 -25.05 2.17 -15.61
N ILE A 193 -25.01 1.04 -14.88
CA ILE A 193 -23.89 0.09 -14.95
C ILE A 193 -24.01 -0.77 -16.20
N LEU A 194 -25.21 -1.29 -16.51
CA LEU A 194 -25.46 -2.12 -17.68
C LEU A 194 -25.14 -1.38 -18.99
N ASP A 195 -25.57 -0.12 -19.09
CA ASP A 195 -25.40 0.71 -20.28
C ASP A 195 -23.92 1.12 -20.50
N ALA A 196 -23.09 1.03 -19.46
CA ALA A 196 -21.65 1.24 -19.55
C ALA A 196 -20.85 -0.04 -19.86
N MET A 197 -21.49 -1.22 -19.86
CA MET A 197 -20.79 -2.48 -20.17
C MET A 197 -20.50 -2.61 -21.66
N LYS A 198 -19.32 -3.16 -21.99
CA LYS A 198 -18.98 -3.53 -23.37
C LYS A 198 -19.82 -4.72 -23.82
N THR A 199 -20.20 -4.77 -25.09
CA THR A 199 -20.90 -5.91 -25.71
C THR A 199 -19.96 -6.73 -26.59
N ASN A 200 -20.22 -8.03 -26.75
CA ASN A 200 -19.64 -8.83 -27.83
C ASN A 200 -20.49 -8.73 -29.13
N ASP A 201 -20.08 -9.47 -30.16
CA ASP A 201 -20.75 -9.51 -31.46
C ASP A 201 -22.19 -10.06 -31.39
N ASP A 202 -22.49 -10.89 -30.38
CA ASP A 202 -23.85 -11.43 -30.12
C ASP A 202 -24.73 -10.48 -29.29
N GLY A 203 -24.23 -9.29 -28.94
CA GLY A 203 -24.94 -8.31 -28.12
C GLY A 203 -24.99 -8.63 -26.61
N LEU A 204 -24.22 -9.62 -26.14
CA LEU A 204 -24.12 -9.95 -24.72
C LEU A 204 -23.21 -8.98 -23.98
N LEU A 205 -23.58 -8.66 -22.73
CA LEU A 205 -22.86 -7.71 -21.88
C LEU A 205 -21.67 -8.39 -21.19
N LYS A 206 -20.46 -7.82 -21.33
CA LYS A 206 -19.24 -8.32 -20.69
C LYS A 206 -19.22 -7.93 -19.21
N ALA A 207 -19.54 -8.89 -18.35
CA ALA A 207 -19.34 -8.80 -16.91
C ALA A 207 -17.85 -9.03 -16.55
N THR A 208 -17.04 -7.98 -16.64
CA THR A 208 -15.64 -7.99 -16.16
C THR A 208 -15.55 -8.30 -14.67
N PHE A 209 -14.40 -8.82 -14.23
CA PHE A 209 -14.15 -9.11 -12.82
C PHE A 209 -13.66 -7.90 -11.99
N LYS A 210 -13.74 -6.68 -12.53
CA LYS A 210 -13.33 -5.46 -11.84
C LYS A 210 -14.35 -5.10 -10.74
N LYS A 211 -13.90 -4.33 -9.73
CA LYS A 211 -14.66 -4.04 -8.50
C LYS A 211 -16.09 -3.53 -8.76
N GLY A 212 -16.28 -2.64 -9.73
CA GLY A 212 -17.58 -2.06 -10.05
C GLY A 212 -18.62 -3.09 -10.51
N HIS A 213 -18.26 -3.93 -11.49
CA HIS A 213 -19.12 -5.01 -11.96
C HIS A 213 -19.33 -6.06 -10.87
N MET A 214 -18.27 -6.44 -10.15
CA MET A 214 -18.35 -7.41 -9.06
C MET A 214 -19.35 -6.99 -7.98
N ILE A 215 -19.24 -5.78 -7.45
CA ILE A 215 -20.15 -5.30 -6.42
C ILE A 215 -21.57 -5.23 -6.97
N SER A 216 -21.75 -4.70 -8.18
CA SER A 216 -23.08 -4.50 -8.77
C SER A 216 -23.79 -5.83 -9.02
N ILE A 217 -23.12 -6.80 -9.64
CA ILE A 217 -23.68 -8.11 -9.95
C ILE A 217 -23.96 -8.89 -8.66
N MET A 218 -22.97 -8.99 -7.76
CA MET A 218 -23.13 -9.79 -6.54
C MET A 218 -24.17 -9.23 -5.56
N LYS A 219 -24.37 -7.91 -5.52
CA LYS A 219 -25.38 -7.28 -4.66
C LYS A 219 -26.77 -7.18 -5.29
N HIS A 220 -26.87 -7.03 -6.62
CA HIS A 220 -28.12 -6.62 -7.26
C HIS A 220 -28.69 -7.59 -8.28
N ALA A 221 -27.90 -8.49 -8.87
CA ALA A 221 -28.44 -9.46 -9.82
C ALA A 221 -29.43 -10.39 -9.12
N THR A 222 -30.70 -10.40 -9.56
CA THR A 222 -31.77 -11.16 -8.92
C THR A 222 -31.65 -12.66 -9.22
N SER A 223 -31.15 -13.02 -10.39
CA SER A 223 -30.82 -14.41 -10.77
C SER A 223 -29.67 -14.94 -9.91
N ALA A 224 -29.94 -15.98 -9.13
CA ALA A 224 -28.91 -16.64 -8.34
C ALA A 224 -27.94 -17.44 -9.21
N GLN A 225 -28.40 -18.01 -10.33
CA GLN A 225 -27.52 -18.68 -11.29
C GLN A 225 -26.52 -17.69 -11.91
N THR A 226 -26.94 -16.45 -12.17
CA THR A 226 -26.03 -15.38 -12.63
C THR A 226 -24.97 -15.05 -11.58
N ARG A 227 -25.38 -14.86 -10.31
CA ARG A 227 -24.42 -14.62 -9.21
C ARG A 227 -23.46 -15.81 -9.02
N LYS A 228 -23.97 -17.04 -9.13
CA LYS A 228 -23.18 -18.29 -9.03
C LYS A 228 -22.16 -18.41 -10.16
N ALA A 229 -22.60 -18.27 -11.41
CA ALA A 229 -21.72 -18.33 -12.58
C ALA A 229 -20.62 -17.27 -12.51
N TYR A 230 -20.98 -16.03 -12.14
CA TYR A 230 -20.03 -14.95 -11.96
C TYR A 230 -19.03 -15.23 -10.82
N ASN A 231 -19.51 -15.71 -9.67
CA ASN A 231 -18.65 -16.02 -8.53
C ASN A 231 -17.65 -17.14 -8.87
N ILE A 232 -18.12 -18.26 -9.46
CA ILE A 232 -17.25 -19.38 -9.85
C ILE A 232 -16.22 -18.93 -10.88
N ALA A 233 -16.63 -18.21 -11.92
CA ALA A 233 -15.72 -17.72 -12.95
C ALA A 233 -14.66 -16.77 -12.36
N LYS A 234 -15.04 -15.91 -11.41
CA LYS A 234 -14.11 -15.01 -10.70
C LYS A 234 -13.10 -15.76 -9.84
N GLU A 235 -13.55 -16.75 -9.07
CA GLU A 235 -12.68 -17.53 -8.16
C GLU A 235 -11.80 -18.55 -8.89
N SER A 236 -12.14 -18.90 -10.14
CA SER A 236 -11.38 -19.85 -10.97
C SER A 236 -10.31 -19.21 -11.86
N ARG A 237 -10.08 -17.90 -11.73
CA ARG A 237 -9.14 -17.17 -12.59
C ARG A 237 -7.69 -17.56 -12.29
N PHE A 238 -6.86 -17.44 -13.33
CA PHE A 238 -5.41 -17.55 -13.24
C PHE A 238 -4.91 -18.89 -12.69
N PRO A 239 -5.33 -20.05 -13.26
CA PRO A 239 -4.84 -21.36 -12.81
C PRO A 239 -3.31 -21.47 -12.84
N GLU A 240 -2.63 -20.77 -13.76
CA GLU A 240 -1.17 -20.72 -13.80
C GLU A 240 -0.54 -20.04 -12.58
N ASN A 241 -1.30 -19.22 -11.84
CA ASN A 241 -0.82 -18.60 -10.60
C ASN A 241 -0.79 -19.57 -9.42
N VAL A 242 -1.43 -20.74 -9.51
CA VAL A 242 -1.35 -21.78 -8.45
C VAL A 242 0.08 -22.28 -8.34
N THR A 243 0.68 -22.76 -9.45
CA THR A 243 2.07 -23.23 -9.46
C THR A 243 3.08 -22.13 -9.14
N ARG A 244 2.81 -20.88 -9.58
CA ARG A 244 3.64 -19.73 -9.20
C ARG A 244 3.59 -19.45 -7.70
N LEU A 245 2.42 -19.58 -7.07
CA LEU A 245 2.28 -19.41 -5.63
C LEU A 245 3.02 -20.50 -4.86
N GLU A 246 2.89 -21.77 -5.26
CA GLU A 246 3.62 -22.91 -4.68
C GLU A 246 5.13 -22.65 -4.73
N ARG A 247 5.64 -22.30 -5.91
CA ARG A 247 7.07 -22.01 -6.08
C ARG A 247 7.52 -20.81 -5.25
N ALA A 248 6.72 -19.75 -5.18
CA ALA A 248 7.04 -18.59 -4.36
C ALA A 248 7.08 -18.94 -2.85
N VAL A 249 6.22 -19.84 -2.37
CA VAL A 249 6.23 -20.31 -0.98
C VAL A 249 7.49 -21.13 -0.68
N GLU A 250 7.87 -22.05 -1.58
CA GLU A 250 9.12 -22.82 -1.45
C GLU A 250 10.35 -21.91 -1.37
N LEU A 251 10.47 -20.95 -2.29
CA LEU A 251 11.59 -20.02 -2.35
C LEU A 251 11.63 -19.10 -1.12
N ARG A 252 10.47 -18.66 -0.62
CA ARG A 252 10.37 -17.90 0.64
C ARG A 252 10.87 -18.69 1.84
N ASN A 253 10.54 -19.98 1.92
CA ASN A 253 10.99 -20.83 3.01
C ASN A 253 12.49 -21.14 2.90
N SER A 254 12.98 -21.45 1.69
CA SER A 254 14.39 -21.72 1.42
C SER A 254 15.27 -20.51 1.76
N THR A 255 14.91 -19.31 1.27
CA THR A 255 15.63 -18.07 1.56
C THR A 255 15.61 -17.71 3.05
N ALA A 256 14.51 -17.95 3.76
CA ALA A 256 14.45 -17.73 5.21
C ALA A 256 15.40 -18.64 5.98
N ARG A 257 15.51 -19.93 5.58
CA ARG A 257 16.46 -20.88 6.19
C ARG A 257 17.91 -20.52 5.95
N MET A 258 18.24 -20.03 4.75
CA MET A 258 19.59 -19.52 4.43
C MET A 258 19.97 -18.31 5.29
N LEU A 259 18.98 -17.53 5.73
CA LEU A 259 19.17 -16.41 6.66
C LEU A 259 19.12 -16.83 8.15
N GLY A 260 18.98 -18.14 8.45
CA GLY A 260 18.97 -18.66 9.82
C GLY A 260 17.58 -18.71 10.51
N PHE A 261 16.49 -18.51 9.77
CA PHE A 261 15.12 -18.59 10.31
C PHE A 261 14.47 -19.95 10.03
N LYS A 262 13.59 -20.43 10.92
CA LYS A 262 12.93 -21.73 10.70
C LYS A 262 11.89 -21.63 9.58
N THR A 263 11.24 -20.46 9.47
CA THR A 263 10.18 -20.19 8.50
C THR A 263 10.27 -18.76 7.95
N HIS A 264 9.63 -18.53 6.80
CA HIS A 264 9.47 -17.17 6.27
C HIS A 264 8.65 -16.27 7.20
N ALA A 265 7.70 -16.84 7.95
CA ALA A 265 6.88 -16.07 8.89
C ALA A 265 7.74 -15.52 10.04
N GLU A 266 8.64 -16.32 10.61
CA GLU A 266 9.58 -15.87 11.63
C GLU A 266 10.48 -14.73 11.12
N LEU A 267 11.04 -14.88 9.91
CA LEU A 267 11.81 -13.82 9.25
C LEU A 267 11.00 -12.51 9.16
N LYS A 268 9.71 -12.60 8.81
CA LYS A 268 8.84 -11.41 8.70
C LYS A 268 8.36 -10.87 10.03
N MET A 269 8.35 -11.66 11.11
CA MET A 269 7.89 -11.23 12.43
C MET A 269 8.92 -10.40 13.19
N GLN A 270 10.20 -10.48 12.81
CA GLN A 270 11.28 -9.79 13.51
C GLN A 270 10.97 -8.33 13.84
N ASP A 271 10.38 -7.58 12.90
CA ASP A 271 10.10 -6.14 13.01
C ASP A 271 8.62 -5.81 13.20
N LYS A 272 7.80 -6.80 13.55
CA LYS A 272 6.36 -6.63 13.78
C LYS A 272 6.06 -6.51 15.26
N MET A 273 5.03 -5.70 15.57
CA MET A 273 4.50 -5.55 16.93
C MET A 273 4.07 -6.88 17.56
N ALA A 274 3.63 -7.84 16.74
CA ALA A 274 3.21 -9.17 17.19
C ALA A 274 4.37 -10.05 17.71
N LYS A 275 5.63 -9.70 17.42
CA LYS A 275 6.88 -10.33 17.91
C LYS A 275 7.11 -11.81 17.60
N SER A 276 6.09 -12.65 17.44
CA SER A 276 6.23 -14.07 17.09
C SER A 276 5.05 -14.60 16.27
N VAL A 277 5.25 -15.77 15.66
CA VAL A 277 4.20 -16.46 14.88
C VAL A 277 3.12 -17.00 15.82
N GLU A 278 3.51 -17.48 17.00
CA GLU A 278 2.62 -18.03 18.02
C GLU A 278 1.62 -16.98 18.50
N SER A 279 2.08 -15.75 18.80
CA SER A 279 1.20 -14.66 19.22
C SER A 279 0.18 -14.27 18.15
N VAL A 280 0.57 -14.30 16.87
CA VAL A 280 -0.37 -14.08 15.76
C VAL A 280 -1.43 -15.20 15.70
N MET A 281 -0.99 -16.46 15.80
CA MET A 281 -1.91 -17.60 15.74
C MET A 281 -2.87 -17.62 16.93
N GLU A 282 -2.40 -17.30 18.14
CA GLU A 282 -3.23 -17.18 19.33
C GLU A 282 -4.28 -16.08 19.16
N MET A 283 -3.87 -14.88 18.70
CA MET A 283 -4.77 -13.77 18.44
C MET A 283 -5.85 -14.13 17.41
N LEU A 284 -5.47 -14.74 16.28
CA LEU A 284 -6.41 -15.14 15.24
C LEU A 284 -7.40 -16.22 15.72
N ASN A 285 -6.93 -17.19 16.51
CA ASN A 285 -7.78 -18.24 17.08
C ASN A 285 -8.74 -17.69 18.14
N LYS A 286 -8.28 -16.76 18.97
CA LYS A 286 -9.13 -16.05 19.93
C LYS A 286 -10.21 -15.26 19.21
N LEU A 287 -9.83 -14.46 18.22
CA LEU A 287 -10.77 -13.68 17.41
C LEU A 287 -11.82 -14.58 16.74
N ARG A 288 -11.39 -15.69 16.14
CA ARG A 288 -12.30 -16.69 15.54
C ARG A 288 -13.27 -17.25 16.58
N THR A 289 -12.81 -17.57 17.78
CA THR A 289 -13.63 -18.17 18.84
C THR A 289 -14.67 -17.17 19.35
N GLU A 290 -14.27 -15.93 19.58
CA GLU A 290 -15.14 -14.87 20.10
C GLU A 290 -16.17 -14.40 19.07
N LEU A 291 -15.80 -14.33 17.77
CA LEU A 291 -16.73 -13.92 16.71
C LEU A 291 -17.65 -15.04 16.23
N LYS A 292 -17.34 -16.32 16.52
CA LYS A 292 -18.10 -17.46 16.01
C LYS A 292 -19.60 -17.42 16.38
N PRO A 293 -20.01 -17.14 17.64
CA PRO A 293 -21.43 -17.08 17.99
C PRO A 293 -22.19 -16.01 17.19
N LEU A 294 -21.60 -14.82 17.02
CA LEU A 294 -22.17 -13.74 16.23
C LEU A 294 -22.28 -14.12 14.75
N ALA A 295 -21.21 -14.68 14.18
CA ALA A 295 -21.21 -15.15 12.80
C ALA A 295 -22.28 -16.24 12.56
N ASP A 296 -22.45 -17.17 13.50
CA ASP A 296 -23.48 -18.22 13.41
C ASP A 296 -24.91 -17.62 13.47
N GLU A 297 -25.13 -16.55 14.24
CA GLU A 297 -26.41 -15.81 14.30
C GLU A 297 -26.68 -15.02 13.00
N GLU A 298 -25.66 -14.32 12.47
CA GLU A 298 -25.77 -13.58 11.21
C GLU A 298 -26.02 -14.52 10.03
N MET A 299 -25.34 -15.66 9.96
CA MET A 299 -25.56 -16.68 8.95
C MET A 299 -26.99 -17.24 9.00
N LYS A 300 -27.53 -17.49 10.20
CA LYS A 300 -28.94 -17.90 10.38
C LYS A 300 -29.88 -16.80 9.90
N THR A 301 -29.65 -15.56 10.30
CA THR A 301 -30.44 -14.40 9.88
C THR A 301 -30.49 -14.27 8.36
N LEU A 302 -29.33 -14.30 7.70
CA LEU A 302 -29.24 -14.20 6.23
C LEU A 302 -29.92 -15.38 5.54
N PHE A 303 -29.86 -16.57 6.13
CA PHE A 303 -30.58 -17.73 5.60
C PHE A 303 -32.10 -17.59 5.75
N GLU A 304 -32.61 -17.01 6.84
CA GLU A 304 -34.04 -16.70 6.97
C GLU A 304 -34.49 -15.66 5.92
N ILE A 305 -33.68 -14.61 5.68
CA ILE A 305 -33.93 -13.63 4.62
C ILE A 305 -33.95 -14.30 3.24
N LYS A 306 -33.00 -15.21 2.97
CA LYS A 306 -33.00 -16.01 1.74
C LYS A 306 -34.31 -16.78 1.57
N LYS A 307 -34.77 -17.51 2.60
CA LYS A 307 -36.04 -18.26 2.53
C LYS A 307 -37.24 -17.36 2.28
N ALA A 308 -37.32 -16.21 2.97
CA ALA A 308 -38.40 -15.25 2.78
C ALA A 308 -38.41 -14.66 1.36
N TYR A 309 -37.24 -14.24 0.87
CA TYR A 309 -37.09 -13.71 -0.49
C TYR A 309 -37.51 -14.73 -1.54
N ILE A 310 -37.07 -16.00 -1.41
CA ILE A 310 -37.42 -17.09 -2.33
C ILE A 310 -38.93 -17.37 -2.30
N ARG A 311 -39.55 -17.36 -1.11
CA ARG A 311 -41.01 -17.54 -0.98
C ARG A 311 -41.78 -16.44 -1.72
N ASP A 312 -41.32 -15.19 -1.62
CA ASP A 312 -42.05 -14.03 -2.12
C ASP A 312 -41.77 -13.73 -3.60
N ASN A 313 -40.59 -14.10 -4.12
CA ASN A 313 -40.14 -13.74 -5.47
C ASN A 313 -39.83 -14.95 -6.38
N GLY A 314 -39.83 -16.16 -5.83
CA GLY A 314 -39.28 -17.34 -6.51
C GLY A 314 -37.75 -17.35 -6.55
N THR A 315 -37.18 -18.40 -7.14
CA THR A 315 -35.74 -18.54 -7.35
C THR A 315 -35.45 -19.42 -8.55
N ASP A 316 -34.30 -19.18 -9.19
CA ASP A 316 -33.69 -20.04 -10.20
C ASP A 316 -32.62 -20.99 -9.59
N GLU A 317 -32.52 -21.06 -8.26
CA GLU A 317 -31.73 -22.07 -7.55
C GLU A 317 -32.46 -23.40 -7.44
N ASP A 318 -31.70 -24.49 -7.47
CA ASP A 318 -32.20 -25.85 -7.29
C ASP A 318 -31.37 -26.64 -6.27
N GLY A 319 -31.90 -27.82 -5.90
CA GLY A 319 -31.21 -28.79 -5.06
C GLY A 319 -30.74 -28.25 -3.71
N ASP A 320 -29.45 -28.46 -3.42
CA ASP A 320 -28.84 -28.09 -2.15
C ASP A 320 -28.55 -26.59 -2.03
N ASP A 321 -28.49 -25.86 -3.15
CA ASP A 321 -28.18 -24.44 -3.12
C ASP A 321 -29.31 -23.63 -2.47
N VAL A 322 -30.56 -24.05 -2.62
CA VAL A 322 -31.73 -23.45 -1.92
C VAL A 322 -31.67 -23.67 -0.41
N LYS A 323 -31.06 -24.79 0.05
CA LYS A 323 -31.10 -25.24 1.45
C LYS A 323 -29.97 -24.67 2.32
N ARG A 324 -29.10 -23.83 1.74
CA ARG A 324 -27.97 -23.21 2.45
C ARG A 324 -27.69 -21.81 1.92
N LEU A 325 -26.86 -21.09 2.66
CA LEU A 325 -26.30 -19.82 2.20
C LEU A 325 -24.98 -20.09 1.46
N ASN A 326 -24.91 -19.78 0.17
CA ASN A 326 -23.71 -19.99 -0.64
C ASN A 326 -22.84 -18.71 -0.70
N ALA A 327 -21.60 -18.84 -1.18
CA ALA A 327 -20.69 -17.71 -1.32
C ALA A 327 -21.27 -16.59 -2.23
N TRP A 328 -22.08 -16.97 -3.23
CA TRP A 328 -22.73 -16.03 -4.15
C TRP A 328 -24.01 -15.38 -3.63
N ASP A 329 -24.46 -15.78 -2.43
CA ASP A 329 -25.68 -15.28 -1.81
C ASP A 329 -25.42 -14.15 -0.82
N TRP A 330 -24.25 -14.16 -0.18
CA TRP A 330 -23.90 -13.28 0.93
C TRP A 330 -24.18 -11.80 0.63
N ALA A 331 -23.59 -11.27 -0.43
CA ALA A 331 -23.70 -9.84 -0.76
C ALA A 331 -25.13 -9.40 -1.12
N PHE A 332 -25.91 -10.29 -1.77
CA PHE A 332 -27.27 -10.02 -2.19
C PHE A 332 -28.22 -9.93 -0.99
N TYR A 333 -28.20 -10.95 -0.11
CA TYR A 333 -29.08 -10.97 1.06
C TYR A 333 -28.62 -10.01 2.16
N ALA A 334 -27.32 -9.71 2.27
CA ALA A 334 -26.84 -8.65 3.17
C ALA A 334 -27.40 -7.28 2.77
N ARG A 335 -27.47 -6.95 1.47
CA ARG A 335 -28.11 -5.72 1.00
C ARG A 335 -29.61 -5.67 1.35
N ILE A 336 -30.32 -6.80 1.20
CA ILE A 336 -31.74 -6.88 1.56
C ILE A 336 -31.92 -6.66 3.06
N LEU A 337 -31.11 -7.35 3.88
CA LEU A 337 -31.07 -7.18 5.33
C LEU A 337 -30.82 -5.72 5.73
N GLU A 338 -29.84 -5.06 5.10
CA GLU A 338 -29.51 -3.65 5.35
C GLU A 338 -30.71 -2.73 5.05
N LYS A 339 -31.38 -2.96 3.93
CA LYS A 339 -32.55 -2.18 3.51
C LYS A 339 -33.74 -2.40 4.45
N GLU A 340 -34.04 -3.65 4.79
CA GLU A 340 -35.20 -4.00 5.61
C GLU A 340 -35.01 -3.63 7.08
N ARG A 341 -33.83 -3.85 7.65
CA ARG A 341 -33.58 -3.59 9.07
C ARG A 341 -33.21 -2.14 9.37
N TYR A 342 -32.45 -1.49 8.48
CA TYR A 342 -31.88 -0.17 8.78
C TYR A 342 -32.45 0.95 7.92
N SER A 343 -33.28 0.66 6.91
CA SER A 343 -33.84 1.66 5.98
C SER A 343 -32.76 2.56 5.34
N VAL A 344 -31.55 2.04 5.18
CA VAL A 344 -30.41 2.78 4.63
C VAL A 344 -30.43 2.67 3.10
N ASP A 345 -30.50 3.83 2.43
CA ASP A 345 -30.28 3.96 1.00
C ASP A 345 -29.00 4.78 0.74
N SER A 346 -27.92 4.11 0.39
CA SER A 346 -26.63 4.77 0.14
C SER A 346 -26.67 5.78 -1.01
N LEU A 347 -27.53 5.60 -2.01
CA LEU A 347 -27.64 6.53 -3.13
C LEU A 347 -28.27 7.84 -2.65
N LEU A 348 -29.37 7.75 -1.90
CA LEU A 348 -30.01 8.93 -1.31
C LEU A 348 -29.09 9.64 -0.31
N ILE A 349 -28.37 8.90 0.53
CA ILE A 349 -27.44 9.48 1.50
C ILE A 349 -26.32 10.27 0.79
N SER A 350 -25.83 9.79 -0.35
CA SER A 350 -24.73 10.43 -1.07
C SER A 350 -25.05 11.86 -1.52
N GLU A 351 -26.32 12.20 -1.73
CA GLU A 351 -26.77 13.55 -2.07
C GLU A 351 -26.48 14.57 -0.96
N TYR A 352 -26.32 14.12 0.29
CA TYR A 352 -26.01 14.97 1.45
C TYR A 352 -24.51 15.18 1.67
N PHE A 353 -23.65 14.45 0.95
CA PHE A 353 -22.18 14.50 1.10
C PHE A 353 -21.53 15.15 -0.12
N GLU A 354 -21.91 16.40 -0.42
CA GLU A 354 -21.20 17.22 -1.42
C GLU A 354 -19.73 17.37 -1.02
N VAL A 355 -18.82 17.26 -2.00
CA VAL A 355 -17.39 17.07 -1.73
C VAL A 355 -16.75 18.25 -0.98
N ASN A 356 -17.08 19.49 -1.33
CA ASN A 356 -16.50 20.66 -0.68
C ASN A 356 -17.06 20.86 0.73
N HIS A 357 -18.36 20.62 0.93
CA HIS A 357 -18.98 20.65 2.25
C HIS A 357 -18.38 19.58 3.16
N SER A 358 -18.25 18.36 2.64
CA SER A 358 -17.67 17.22 3.38
C SER A 358 -16.20 17.48 3.73
N LEU A 359 -15.42 18.04 2.80
CA LEU A 359 -14.02 18.40 3.04
C LEU A 359 -13.88 19.43 4.16
N LYS A 360 -14.67 20.51 4.11
CA LYS A 360 -14.66 21.54 5.17
C LYS A 360 -15.03 20.96 6.53
N GLY A 361 -16.06 20.12 6.58
CA GLY A 361 -16.45 19.41 7.80
C GLY A 361 -15.33 18.51 8.34
N MET A 362 -14.67 17.76 7.47
CA MET A 362 -13.52 16.93 7.83
C MET A 362 -12.39 17.78 8.41
N LEU A 363 -11.93 18.84 7.72
CA LEU A 363 -10.85 19.69 8.21
C LEU A 363 -11.19 20.29 9.58
N LYS A 364 -12.42 20.77 9.77
CA LYS A 364 -12.88 21.29 11.07
C LYS A 364 -12.81 20.26 12.20
N ILE A 365 -13.10 18.99 11.93
CA ILE A 365 -12.92 17.92 12.93
C ILE A 365 -11.44 17.80 13.34
N PHE A 366 -10.50 17.91 12.39
CA PHE A 366 -9.07 17.91 12.70
C PHE A 366 -8.64 19.17 13.48
N GLU A 367 -9.19 20.33 13.14
CA GLU A 367 -8.95 21.58 13.88
C GLU A 367 -9.41 21.46 15.34
N GLU A 368 -10.61 20.92 15.58
CA GLU A 368 -11.18 20.77 16.93
C GLU A 368 -10.51 19.68 17.76
N ILE A 369 -10.22 18.51 17.18
CA ILE A 369 -9.67 17.36 17.92
C ILE A 369 -8.17 17.50 18.15
N PHE A 370 -7.42 17.98 17.15
CA PHE A 370 -5.96 18.02 17.20
C PHE A 370 -5.39 19.43 17.40
N GLY A 371 -6.25 20.45 17.55
CA GLY A 371 -5.79 21.83 17.70
C GLY A 371 -4.97 22.27 16.50
N MET A 372 -5.41 21.94 15.29
CA MET A 372 -4.77 22.33 14.04
C MET A 372 -5.46 23.54 13.41
N VAL A 373 -4.81 24.16 12.43
CA VAL A 373 -5.37 25.22 11.59
C VAL A 373 -4.93 24.98 10.15
N PHE A 374 -5.89 24.96 9.22
CA PHE A 374 -5.63 24.80 7.79
C PHE A 374 -5.91 26.09 7.04
N ILE A 375 -4.86 26.71 6.48
CA ILE A 375 -4.96 27.97 5.75
C ILE A 375 -4.79 27.71 4.25
N PRO A 376 -5.79 27.98 3.40
CA PRO A 376 -5.63 27.88 1.94
C PRO A 376 -4.47 28.77 1.44
N THR A 377 -3.73 28.30 0.44
CA THR A 377 -2.58 29.03 -0.13
C THR A 377 -2.52 28.84 -1.64
N ASP A 378 -1.80 29.73 -2.35
CA ASP A 378 -1.59 29.67 -3.80
C ASP A 378 -0.23 29.07 -4.17
N ALA A 379 0.30 28.20 -3.30
CA ALA A 379 1.56 27.50 -3.52
C ALA A 379 1.51 26.65 -4.80
N PRO A 380 2.67 26.36 -5.43
CA PRO A 380 2.72 25.54 -6.64
C PRO A 380 2.02 24.20 -6.44
N VAL A 381 1.25 23.79 -7.46
CA VAL A 381 0.57 22.50 -7.54
C VAL A 381 0.89 21.85 -8.89
N TRP A 382 0.78 20.52 -8.99
CA TRP A 382 1.01 19.80 -10.25
C TRP A 382 -0.18 19.84 -11.22
N GLN A 383 -1.37 20.18 -10.75
CA GLN A 383 -2.59 20.25 -11.56
C GLN A 383 -3.58 21.24 -10.93
N LYS A 384 -4.40 21.91 -11.77
CA LYS A 384 -5.25 23.05 -11.39
C LYS A 384 -6.36 22.77 -10.37
N ASP A 385 -6.84 21.53 -10.29
CA ASP A 385 -7.93 21.11 -9.41
C ASP A 385 -7.41 20.58 -8.06
N VAL A 386 -6.08 20.61 -7.86
CA VAL A 386 -5.44 20.29 -6.58
C VAL A 386 -5.62 21.47 -5.63
N THR A 387 -6.22 21.20 -4.47
CA THR A 387 -6.33 22.19 -3.39
C THR A 387 -5.14 22.04 -2.46
N ILE A 388 -4.56 23.16 -1.99
CA ILE A 388 -3.46 23.15 -1.02
C ILE A 388 -3.78 23.99 0.22
N TYR A 389 -3.37 23.47 1.38
CA TYR A 389 -3.41 24.17 2.66
C TYR A 389 -2.02 24.21 3.29
N GLU A 390 -1.72 25.31 3.99
CA GLU A 390 -0.71 25.36 5.03
C GLU A 390 -1.33 24.80 6.31
N ALA A 391 -0.71 23.77 6.89
CA ALA A 391 -1.12 23.17 8.15
C ALA A 391 -0.24 23.72 9.28
N TRP A 392 -0.89 24.13 10.36
CA TRP A 392 -0.27 24.73 11.53
C TRP A 392 -0.89 24.17 12.80
N ASN A 393 -0.16 24.23 13.91
CA ASN A 393 -0.79 24.16 15.23
C ASN A 393 -1.64 25.41 15.48
N ALA A 394 -2.68 25.26 16.29
CA ALA A 394 -3.43 26.37 16.85
C ALA A 394 -2.50 27.22 17.74
N GLU A 395 -2.83 28.49 17.93
CA GLU A 395 -1.98 29.42 18.69
C GLU A 395 -1.78 28.95 20.14
N ASP A 396 -2.81 28.37 20.75
CA ASP A 396 -2.76 27.78 22.09
C ASP A 396 -1.98 26.45 22.15
N GLN A 397 -1.69 25.85 20.98
CA GLN A 397 -0.81 24.68 20.79
C GLN A 397 0.58 25.06 20.26
N GLY A 398 0.98 26.33 20.38
CA GLY A 398 2.33 26.81 20.01
C GLY A 398 2.44 27.42 18.61
N GLY A 399 1.41 27.33 17.77
CA GLY A 399 1.34 28.02 16.48
C GLY A 399 2.38 27.58 15.44
N GLU A 400 3.05 26.44 15.67
CA GLU A 400 4.13 25.93 14.82
C GLU A 400 3.63 25.50 13.44
N PHE A 401 4.48 25.65 12.42
CA PHE A 401 4.20 25.16 11.08
C PHE A 401 4.38 23.64 11.01
N LEU A 402 3.37 22.93 10.55
CA LEU A 402 3.40 21.47 10.44
C LEU A 402 3.77 21.02 9.03
N GLY A 403 3.33 21.75 8.00
CA GLY A 403 3.62 21.38 6.61
C GLY A 403 2.57 21.88 5.62
N TYR A 404 2.63 21.33 4.41
CA TYR A 404 1.66 21.58 3.35
C TYR A 404 0.80 20.33 3.13
N LEU A 405 -0.51 20.52 3.01
CA LEU A 405 -1.48 19.47 2.69
C LEU A 405 -2.02 19.68 1.28
N TYR A 406 -1.72 18.76 0.37
CA TYR A 406 -2.23 18.74 -0.99
C TYR A 406 -3.39 17.74 -1.13
N LEU A 407 -4.49 18.18 -1.72
CA LEU A 407 -5.69 17.38 -1.94
C LEU A 407 -6.00 17.31 -3.44
N ASP A 408 -5.71 16.16 -4.02
CA ASP A 408 -6.01 15.84 -5.41
C ASP A 408 -7.20 14.88 -5.47
N LEU A 409 -8.43 15.43 -5.50
CA LEU A 409 -9.66 14.65 -5.25
C LEU A 409 -10.30 14.07 -6.52
N TYR A 410 -10.10 14.71 -7.67
CA TYR A 410 -10.83 14.38 -8.89
C TYR A 410 -10.08 13.35 -9.75
N ALA A 411 -10.83 12.47 -10.42
CA ALA A 411 -10.26 11.51 -11.34
C ALA A 411 -9.87 12.21 -12.65
N ARG A 412 -8.74 11.82 -13.24
CA ARG A 412 -8.30 12.27 -14.56
C ARG A 412 -7.43 11.20 -15.21
N GLU A 413 -7.26 11.30 -16.53
CA GLU A 413 -6.38 10.40 -17.28
C GLU A 413 -4.94 10.46 -16.74
N GLY A 414 -4.29 9.31 -16.63
CA GLY A 414 -2.90 9.21 -16.15
C GLY A 414 -2.72 9.32 -14.64
N LYS A 415 -3.71 9.79 -13.87
CA LYS A 415 -3.67 9.80 -12.41
C LYS A 415 -3.91 8.41 -11.83
N TYR A 416 -3.25 8.10 -10.71
CA TYR A 416 -3.50 6.91 -9.90
C TYR A 416 -5.00 6.78 -9.56
N ALA A 417 -5.54 5.58 -9.75
CA ALA A 417 -6.94 5.29 -9.47
C ALA A 417 -7.14 4.80 -8.03
N GLY A 418 -8.00 5.48 -7.28
CA GLY A 418 -8.34 5.14 -5.89
C GLY A 418 -7.79 6.16 -4.88
N ALA A 419 -8.09 5.93 -3.61
CA ALA A 419 -7.62 6.76 -2.51
C ALA A 419 -6.20 6.33 -2.07
N HIS A 420 -5.30 7.30 -1.96
CA HIS A 420 -3.91 7.10 -1.56
C HIS A 420 -3.38 8.38 -0.93
N SER A 421 -2.46 8.26 0.03
CA SER A 421 -1.69 9.36 0.62
C SER A 421 -0.22 9.22 0.25
N SER A 422 0.37 10.23 -0.40
CA SER A 422 1.80 10.30 -0.70
C SER A 422 2.50 11.27 0.24
N LEU A 423 3.66 10.90 0.76
CA LEU A 423 4.58 11.86 1.37
C LEU A 423 5.33 12.59 0.24
N ILE A 424 5.25 13.93 0.20
CA ILE A 424 5.96 14.74 -0.80
C ILE A 424 7.31 15.20 -0.26
N GLN A 425 7.34 15.59 1.01
CA GLN A 425 8.56 16.06 1.67
C GLN A 425 8.54 15.65 3.15
N PRO A 426 9.58 14.96 3.66
CA PRO A 426 9.69 14.70 5.08
C PRO A 426 9.98 16.01 5.84
N VAL A 427 9.51 16.08 7.08
CA VAL A 427 9.89 17.16 8.00
C VAL A 427 11.40 17.09 8.17
N SER A 428 12.08 18.23 7.99
CA SER A 428 13.48 18.32 8.41
C SER A 428 13.47 18.54 9.91
N PRO A 429 14.13 17.70 10.72
CA PRO A 429 14.28 18.03 12.12
C PRO A 429 14.90 19.43 12.22
N PRO A 430 14.41 20.31 13.10
CA PRO A 430 15.12 21.54 13.38
C PRO A 430 16.56 21.19 13.77
N SER A 431 17.50 22.02 13.36
CA SER A 431 18.90 21.93 13.78
C SER A 431 18.99 21.58 15.29
N PRO A 432 19.93 20.71 15.73
CA PRO A 432 19.96 20.11 17.07
C PRO A 432 20.04 21.10 18.25
N THR A 433 19.95 22.41 18.02
CA THR A 433 19.87 23.43 19.05
C THR A 433 18.53 23.51 19.77
N ASN A 434 17.44 22.97 19.20
CA ASN A 434 16.15 22.90 19.89
C ASN A 434 15.71 21.45 20.01
N GLY A 435 15.77 20.94 21.24
CA GLY A 435 15.33 19.59 21.58
C GLY A 435 13.92 19.34 21.04
N VAL A 436 13.80 18.28 20.25
CA VAL A 436 12.52 17.84 19.72
C VAL A 436 11.97 16.80 20.69
N ILE A 437 10.79 17.10 21.23
CA ILE A 437 9.87 16.13 21.81
C ILE A 437 8.80 15.94 20.74
N TYR A 438 8.60 14.71 20.27
CA TYR A 438 7.38 14.31 19.56
C TYR A 438 6.53 13.45 20.49
#